data_AF-A0A7S1LAT6-F1
#
_entry.id   AF-A0A7S1LAT6-F1
#
_cell.length_a   1.000
_cell.length_b   1.000
_cell.length_c   1.000
_cell.angle_alpha   90.00
_cell.angle_beta   90.00
_cell.angle_gamma   90.00
#
_symmetry.space_group_name_H-M   'P 1'
#
loop_
_entity.id
_entity.type
_entity.pdbx_description
1 polymer ?
#
loop_
_entity_poly.entity_id
_entity_poly.type
_entity_poly.pdbx_seq_one_letter_code
_entity_poly.pdbx_strand_id
1 'polypeptide(L)'
;RGEKKSGSGKAGSGKKTAEGRPRLVDILRNAKPTWSTKERSAAQAKLNKVGVRTADDLARELGPKLNERIKAEGMHPFTSATIQAFAEYLGVPSPSELKSGEAATNGSSSKGAS
;
A
#
# COMPACT_ATOMS: atom_id res chain seq x y z
N ARG A 1 45.32 -2.87 29.83
CA ARG A 1 44.70 -1.58 29.39
C ARG A 1 43.43 -1.94 28.64
N GLY A 2 42.28 -1.56 29.19
CA GLY A 2 40.97 -2.13 28.84
C GLY A 2 40.45 -1.78 27.44
N GLU A 3 39.61 -2.70 26.96
CA GLU A 3 38.37 -2.52 26.20
C GLU A 3 38.23 -1.29 25.29
N LYS A 4 37.93 -1.55 23.99
CA LYS A 4 36.63 -1.18 23.40
C LYS A 4 36.25 -2.18 22.30
N LYS A 5 35.34 -3.11 22.64
CA LYS A 5 34.42 -3.72 21.69
C LYS A 5 33.40 -2.64 21.32
N SER A 6 33.37 -2.21 20.07
CA SER A 6 32.18 -1.58 19.49
C SER A 6 31.63 -2.52 18.43
N GLY A 7 30.79 -3.43 18.89
CA GLY A 7 29.85 -4.11 18.02
C GLY A 7 28.93 -3.06 17.40
N SER A 8 28.84 -3.07 16.08
CA SER A 8 27.64 -2.67 15.38
C SER A 8 27.20 -3.86 14.56
N GLY A 9 26.55 -4.80 15.27
CA GLY A 9 25.66 -5.74 14.63
C GLY A 9 24.56 -4.93 13.96
N LYS A 10 24.67 -4.71 12.65
CA LYS A 10 23.60 -4.12 11.87
C LYS A 10 22.49 -5.17 11.79
N ALA A 11 21.57 -5.06 12.75
CA ALA A 11 20.43 -5.92 12.91
C ALA A 11 19.71 -6.11 11.57
N GLY A 12 19.59 -7.37 11.16
CA GLY A 12 18.73 -7.76 10.05
C GLY A 12 17.30 -7.27 10.28
N SER A 13 16.78 -6.52 9.32
CA SER A 13 15.35 -6.31 9.14
C SER A 13 14.96 -6.73 7.73
N GLY A 14 15.30 -7.98 7.41
CA GLY A 14 14.70 -8.74 6.32
C GLY A 14 13.85 -9.86 6.91
N LYS A 15 12.89 -9.54 7.79
CA LYS A 15 11.86 -10.53 8.16
C LYS A 15 10.91 -10.67 6.98
N LYS A 16 11.33 -11.39 5.93
CA LYS A 16 10.40 -12.13 5.08
C LYS A 16 9.58 -13.00 6.03
N THR A 17 8.31 -12.66 6.21
CA THR A 17 7.35 -13.58 6.82
C THR A 17 7.30 -14.86 6.01
N ALA A 18 7.06 -15.98 6.71
CA ALA A 18 7.09 -17.33 6.16
C ALA A 18 6.03 -17.60 5.07
N GLU A 19 5.21 -16.61 4.73
CA GLU A 19 4.35 -16.58 3.55
C GLU A 19 4.72 -15.36 2.74
N GLY A 20 4.93 -15.51 1.43
CA GLY A 20 5.55 -14.55 0.51
C GLY A 20 4.86 -13.18 0.35
N ARG A 21 4.01 -12.77 1.28
CA ARG A 21 3.38 -11.45 1.34
C ARG A 21 4.15 -10.49 2.24
N PRO A 22 4.32 -9.23 1.80
CA PRO A 22 4.99 -8.22 2.62
C PRO A 22 4.15 -7.82 3.83
N ARG A 23 4.80 -7.43 4.93
CA ARG A 23 4.10 -6.87 6.10
C ARG A 23 3.68 -5.43 5.85
N LEU A 24 2.59 -4.98 6.48
CA LEU A 24 2.16 -3.58 6.44
C LEU A 24 3.29 -2.60 6.77
N VAL A 25 4.12 -2.91 7.76
CA VAL A 25 5.25 -2.04 8.14
C VAL A 25 6.29 -1.90 7.03
N ASP A 26 6.52 -2.94 6.22
CA ASP A 26 7.45 -2.88 5.09
C ASP A 26 6.86 -2.05 3.94
N ILE A 27 5.56 -2.19 3.69
CA ILE A 27 4.81 -1.37 2.72
C ILE A 27 4.89 0.11 3.12
N LEU A 28 4.59 0.44 4.38
CA LEU A 28 4.65 1.81 4.90
C LEU A 28 6.08 2.39 4.82
N ARG A 29 7.10 1.56 5.08
CA ARG A 29 8.50 1.98 5.00
C ARG A 29 8.93 2.26 3.56
N ASN A 30 8.45 1.49 2.59
CA ASN A 30 8.76 1.71 1.19
C ASN A 30 8.01 2.94 0.63
N ALA A 31 6.72 3.04 0.94
CA ALA A 31 5.89 4.13 0.43
C ALA A 31 6.30 5.51 0.95
N LYS A 32 6.75 5.61 2.21
CA LYS A 32 7.38 6.83 2.71
C LYS A 32 8.57 6.53 3.62
N PRO A 33 9.80 6.49 3.07
CA PRO A 33 10.99 6.27 3.88
C PRO A 33 11.30 7.46 4.80
N THR A 34 10.76 8.64 4.49
CA THR A 34 10.90 9.85 5.32
C THR A 34 10.07 9.81 6.60
N TRP A 35 9.13 8.87 6.74
CA TRP A 35 8.32 8.76 7.95
C TRP A 35 9.13 8.24 9.13
N SER A 36 9.04 9.00 10.21
CA SER A 36 9.55 8.61 11.52
C SER A 36 8.89 7.33 12.00
N THR A 37 9.52 6.62 12.95
CA THR A 37 8.95 5.40 13.55
C THR A 37 7.56 5.66 14.15
N LYS A 38 7.35 6.82 14.78
CA LYS A 38 6.03 7.25 15.30
C LYS A 38 4.99 7.41 14.20
N GLU A 39 5.34 8.06 13.09
CA GLU A 39 4.43 8.25 11.96
C GLU A 39 4.04 6.93 11.32
N ARG A 40 4.98 5.99 11.19
CA ARG A 40 4.72 4.63 10.69
C ARG A 40 3.79 3.84 11.61
N SER A 41 4.03 3.87 12.93
CA SER A 41 3.11 3.24 13.89
C SER A 41 1.73 3.88 13.86
N ALA A 42 1.64 5.20 13.75
CA ALA A 42 0.37 5.89 13.63
C ALA A 42 -0.36 5.49 12.33
N ALA A 43 0.33 5.46 11.19
CA ALA A 43 -0.25 5.02 9.92
C ALA A 43 -0.73 3.56 9.99
N GLN A 44 0.04 2.67 10.61
CA GLN A 44 -0.37 1.29 10.82
C GLN A 44 -1.61 1.19 11.74
N ALA A 45 -1.67 1.99 12.80
CA ALA A 45 -2.83 2.04 13.69
C ALA A 45 -4.08 2.58 12.96
N LYS A 46 -3.92 3.60 12.10
CA LYS A 46 -5.00 4.12 11.24
C LYS A 46 -5.55 3.02 10.33
N LEU A 47 -4.68 2.28 9.66
CA LEU A 47 -5.06 1.15 8.82
C LEU A 47 -5.81 0.09 9.63
N ASN A 48 -5.32 -0.29 10.80
CA ASN A 48 -5.98 -1.28 11.65
C ASN A 48 -7.37 -0.82 12.13
N LYS A 49 -7.54 0.49 12.41
CA LYS A 49 -8.85 1.06 12.77
C LYS A 49 -9.90 0.88 11.68
N VAL A 50 -9.53 1.10 10.41
CA VAL A 50 -10.44 0.92 9.27
C VAL A 50 -10.60 -0.54 8.82
N GLY A 51 -10.05 -1.49 9.59
CA GLY A 51 -10.11 -2.94 9.31
C GLY A 51 -8.91 -3.48 8.53
N VAL A 52 -8.01 -2.63 8.04
CA VAL A 52 -6.86 -3.01 7.23
C VAL A 52 -5.72 -3.53 8.10
N ARG A 53 -5.66 -4.86 8.21
CA ARG A 53 -4.69 -5.58 9.04
C ARG A 53 -3.58 -6.26 8.25
N THR A 54 -3.79 -6.50 6.95
CA THR A 54 -2.88 -7.25 6.10
C THR A 54 -2.61 -6.51 4.79
N ALA A 55 -1.55 -6.93 4.10
CA ALA A 55 -1.22 -6.42 2.77
C ALA A 55 -2.32 -6.68 1.73
N ASP A 56 -3.02 -7.82 1.85
CA ASP A 56 -4.15 -8.17 0.99
C ASP A 56 -5.34 -7.23 1.22
N ASP A 57 -5.68 -6.99 2.49
CA ASP A 57 -6.75 -6.08 2.84
C ASP A 57 -6.44 -4.66 2.36
N LEU A 58 -5.18 -4.23 2.52
CA LEU A 58 -4.71 -2.96 1.99
C LEU A 58 -4.84 -2.92 0.46
N ALA A 59 -4.45 -3.98 -0.26
CA ALA A 59 -4.56 -4.09 -1.71
C ALA A 59 -6.01 -4.05 -2.21
N ARG A 60 -6.94 -4.67 -1.48
CA ARG A 60 -8.37 -4.71 -1.79
C ARG A 60 -9.08 -3.38 -1.52
N GLU A 61 -8.67 -2.70 -0.45
CA GLU A 61 -9.23 -1.40 -0.06
C GLU A 61 -8.49 -0.22 -0.71
N LEU A 62 -7.36 -0.47 -1.38
CA LEU A 62 -6.50 0.52 -2.00
C LEU A 62 -7.28 1.33 -3.03
N GLY A 63 -7.51 2.61 -2.74
CA GLY A 63 -8.54 3.33 -3.47
C GLY A 63 -9.01 4.63 -2.82
N PRO A 64 -9.98 5.31 -3.47
CA PRO A 64 -10.77 6.35 -2.81
C PRO A 64 -11.48 5.79 -1.56
N LYS A 65 -11.92 4.53 -1.58
CA LYS A 65 -12.59 3.87 -0.45
C LYS A 65 -11.76 3.86 0.84
N LEU A 66 -10.46 3.57 0.76
CA LEU A 66 -9.59 3.63 1.95
C LEU A 66 -9.58 5.03 2.56
N ASN A 67 -9.41 6.06 1.74
CA ASN A 67 -9.41 7.43 2.22
C ASN A 67 -10.77 7.87 2.76
N GLU A 68 -11.88 7.41 2.18
CA GLU A 68 -13.22 7.63 2.71
C GLU A 68 -13.42 6.99 4.08
N ARG A 69 -12.99 5.73 4.27
CA ARG A 69 -13.04 5.07 5.58
C ARG A 69 -12.19 5.77 6.64
N ILE A 70 -10.99 6.20 6.27
CA ILE A 70 -10.10 6.94 7.18
C ILE A 70 -10.75 8.28 7.58
N LYS A 71 -11.40 8.98 6.63
CA LYS A 71 -12.16 10.20 6.92
C LYS A 71 -13.39 9.94 7.80
N ALA A 72 -14.10 8.83 7.58
CA ALA A 72 -15.26 8.45 8.38
C ALA A 72 -14.88 8.23 9.85
N GLU A 73 -13.67 7.74 10.11
CA GLU A 73 -13.07 7.63 11.45
C GLU A 73 -12.55 8.97 12.02
N GLY A 74 -12.77 10.09 11.33
CA GLY A 74 -12.30 11.42 11.73
C GLY A 74 -10.80 11.63 11.57
N MET A 75 -10.12 10.79 10.78
CA MET A 75 -8.68 10.84 10.58
C MET A 75 -8.30 11.46 9.24
N HIS A 76 -7.09 12.02 9.16
CA HIS A 76 -6.60 12.57 7.90
C HIS A 76 -6.31 11.46 6.89
N PRO A 77 -6.86 11.56 5.65
CA PRO A 77 -6.61 10.60 4.59
C PRO A 77 -5.13 10.58 4.18
N PHE A 78 -4.71 9.50 3.54
CA PHE A 78 -3.40 9.45 2.92
C PHE A 78 -3.36 10.30 1.66
N THR A 79 -2.19 10.88 1.38
CA THR A 79 -1.98 11.61 0.12
C THR A 79 -2.04 10.66 -1.08
N SER A 80 -2.43 11.16 -2.24
CA SER A 80 -2.51 10.37 -3.47
C SER A 80 -1.18 9.69 -3.80
N ALA A 81 -0.06 10.37 -3.57
CA ALA A 81 1.28 9.81 -3.75
C ALA A 81 1.55 8.61 -2.83
N THR A 82 1.08 8.68 -1.58
CA THR A 82 1.20 7.56 -0.63
C THR A 82 0.35 6.36 -1.05
N ILE A 83 -0.88 6.60 -1.51
CA ILE A 83 -1.75 5.54 -2.04
C ILE A 83 -1.10 4.89 -3.27
N GLN A 84 -0.57 5.69 -4.20
CA GLN A 84 0.11 5.18 -5.38
C GLN A 84 1.33 4.33 -5.02
N ALA A 85 2.15 4.78 -4.07
CA ALA A 85 3.31 4.00 -3.64
C ALA A 85 2.92 2.68 -2.94
N PHE A 86 1.77 2.63 -2.25
CA PHE A 86 1.23 1.36 -1.77
C PHE A 86 0.83 0.44 -2.92
N ALA A 87 0.18 0.99 -3.95
CA ALA A 87 -0.25 0.24 -5.14
C ALA A 87 0.94 -0.39 -5.86
N GLU A 88 1.98 0.42 -6.14
CA GLU A 88 3.20 -0.01 -6.81
C GLU A 88 3.91 -1.12 -6.06
N TYR A 89 4.01 -0.99 -4.73
CA TYR A 89 4.67 -2.00 -3.90
C TYR A 89 3.87 -3.31 -3.80
N LEU A 90 2.54 -3.21 -3.85
CA LEU A 90 1.64 -4.37 -3.84
C LEU A 90 1.44 -4.98 -5.24
N GLY A 91 1.89 -4.31 -6.30
CA GLY A 91 1.66 -4.71 -7.69
C GLY A 91 0.18 -4.66 -8.09
N VAL A 92 -0.63 -3.81 -7.44
CA VAL A 92 -2.04 -3.64 -7.78
C VAL A 92 -2.25 -2.40 -8.65
N PRO A 93 -3.20 -2.44 -9.61
CA PRO A 93 -3.49 -1.29 -10.46
C PRO A 93 -3.98 -0.13 -9.59
N SER A 94 -3.30 1.01 -9.71
CA SER A 94 -3.67 2.21 -8.98
C SER A 94 -5.10 2.63 -9.36
N PRO A 95 -5.94 3.04 -8.39
CA PRO A 95 -7.30 3.52 -8.67
C PRO A 95 -7.35 4.72 -9.62
N SER A 96 -6.23 5.42 -9.82
CA SER A 96 -6.11 6.51 -10.78
C SER A 96 -6.23 6.03 -12.24
N GLU A 97 -5.89 4.77 -12.54
CA GLU A 97 -6.00 4.21 -13.89
C GLU A 97 -7.39 3.62 -14.21
N LEU A 98 -8.21 3.33 -13.19
CA LEU A 98 -9.56 2.80 -13.38
C LEU A 98 -10.57 3.86 -13.92
N LYS A 99 -10.12 5.09 -14.21
CA LYS A 99 -10.96 6.15 -14.79
C LYS A 99 -10.94 6.21 -16.32
N SER A 100 -10.25 5.31 -17.03
CA SER A 100 -10.13 5.41 -18.50
C SER A 100 -10.24 4.06 -19.22
N GLY A 101 -11.30 3.29 -18.94
CA GLY A 101 -11.44 1.96 -19.52
C GLY A 101 -12.86 1.44 -19.77
N GLU A 102 -13.90 2.27 -19.70
CA GLU A 102 -15.28 1.83 -19.98
C GLU A 102 -15.97 2.75 -20.99
N ALA A 103 -15.52 2.64 -22.26
CA ALA A 103 -16.30 3.01 -23.46
C ALA A 103 -15.57 2.53 -24.73
N ALA A 104 -15.33 1.22 -24.86
CA ALA A 104 -14.99 0.63 -26.16
C ALA A 104 -15.64 -0.75 -26.25
N THR A 105 -16.97 -0.78 -26.27
CA THR A 105 -17.73 -1.94 -26.74
C THR A 105 -17.48 -2.09 -28.24
N ASN A 106 -16.46 -2.87 -28.56
CA ASN A 106 -16.50 -3.96 -29.54
C ASN A 106 -17.51 -3.78 -30.71
N GLY A 107 -17.15 -2.95 -31.68
CA GLY A 107 -17.75 -2.95 -33.02
C GLY A 107 -17.04 -3.98 -33.89
N SER A 108 -17.18 -5.27 -33.60
CA SER A 108 -16.68 -6.35 -34.46
C SER A 108 -17.71 -7.47 -34.58
N SER A 109 -18.51 -7.41 -35.64
CA SER A 109 -19.15 -8.53 -36.37
C SER A 109 -20.01 -7.90 -37.48
N SER A 110 -19.53 -7.76 -38.71
CA SER A 110 -19.42 -8.77 -39.77
C SER A 110 -20.75 -9.10 -40.50
N LYS A 111 -20.76 -8.76 -41.81
CA LYS A 111 -21.11 -9.64 -42.94
C LYS A 111 -22.59 -9.82 -43.36
N GLY A 112 -22.83 -9.64 -44.67
CA GLY A 112 -23.96 -10.21 -45.44
C GLY A 112 -24.78 -9.14 -46.16
N ALA A 113 -24.51 -8.80 -47.43
CA ALA A 113 -24.88 -9.54 -48.65
C ALA A 113 -26.41 -9.61 -48.88
N SER A 114 -26.93 -8.76 -49.77
CA SER A 114 -27.70 -9.11 -50.99
C SER A 114 -28.26 -7.85 -51.62
#